data_AF-A0A382YKA1-F1
#
_entry.id   AF-A0A382YKA1-F1
#
_cell.length_a   1.000
_cell.length_b   1.000
_cell.length_c   1.000
_cell.angle_alpha   90.00
_cell.angle_beta   90.00
_cell.angle_gamma   90.00
#
_symmetry.space_group_name_H-M   'P 1'
#
loop_
_entity.id
_entity.type
_entity.pdbx_description
1 polymer ?
#
loop_
_entity_poly.entity_id
_entity_poly.type
_entity_poly.pdbx_seq_one_letter_code
_entity_poly.pdbx_strand_id
1 'polypeptide(L)'
;MPIASPDDGKFTTVILGQQRDMCCPGCLAVAEAIVNNGLEDYYQFRTEPAQKSDDGILETLDKLKVYDDPSLQEEFVFEEGQDKQIQLTLEGI
;
A
#
# COMPACT_ATOMS: atom_id res chain seq x y z
N MET A 1 11.19 -13.91 13.01
CA MET A 1 10.74 -12.51 12.83
C MET A 1 9.47 -12.37 13.66
N PRO A 2 9.39 -11.49 14.67
CA PRO A 2 8.16 -11.38 15.43
C PRO A 2 7.17 -10.60 14.57
N ILE A 3 6.18 -11.31 14.06
CA ILE A 3 4.92 -10.70 13.64
C ILE A 3 4.25 -10.15 14.90
N ALA A 4 3.96 -8.84 14.91
CA ALA A 4 3.18 -8.25 15.98
C ALA A 4 1.79 -8.93 16.00
N SER A 5 1.50 -9.65 17.08
CA SER A 5 0.18 -10.25 17.31
C SER A 5 -0.87 -9.14 17.49
N PRO A 6 -2.08 -9.30 16.91
CA PRO A 6 -3.13 -8.31 17.01
C PRO A 6 -3.89 -8.50 18.32
N ASP A 7 -3.47 -7.83 19.38
CA ASP A 7 -4.33 -7.62 20.54
C ASP A 7 -4.95 -6.22 20.39
N ASP A 8 -6.25 -6.22 20.11
CA ASP A 8 -7.15 -5.11 20.38
C ASP A 8 -6.89 -3.79 19.64
N GLY A 9 -6.75 -3.82 18.30
CA GLY A 9 -6.95 -2.65 17.43
C GLY A 9 -6.05 -1.42 17.68
N LYS A 10 -5.03 -1.54 18.53
CA LYS A 10 -4.12 -0.46 18.94
C LYS A 10 -2.75 -0.72 18.34
N PHE A 11 -2.50 -0.10 17.20
CA PHE A 11 -1.18 -0.11 16.57
C PHE A 11 -0.35 0.99 17.23
N THR A 12 0.63 0.64 18.06
CA THR A 12 1.49 1.64 18.73
C THR A 12 2.96 1.31 18.54
N THR A 13 3.81 2.33 18.41
CA THR A 13 5.27 2.18 18.30
C THR A 13 5.98 3.36 18.94
N VAL A 14 7.26 3.22 19.23
CA VAL A 14 8.09 4.26 19.84
C VAL A 14 8.90 4.95 18.76
N ILE A 15 8.69 6.25 18.59
CA ILE A 15 9.42 7.10 17.64
C ILE A 15 10.07 8.21 18.45
N LEU A 16 11.40 8.38 18.37
CA LEU A 16 12.13 9.40 19.15
C LEU A 16 11.90 9.29 20.66
N GLY A 17 11.77 8.06 21.19
CA GLY A 17 11.51 7.80 22.61
C GLY A 17 10.08 8.11 23.08
N GLN A 18 9.17 8.50 22.18
CA GLN A 18 7.76 8.74 22.49
C GLN A 18 6.86 7.66 21.89
N GLN A 19 5.92 7.14 22.69
CA GLN A 19 4.90 6.24 22.19
C GLN A 19 3.93 7.00 21.28
N ARG A 20 3.69 6.46 20.08
CA ARG A 20 2.79 7.03 19.07
C ARG A 20 1.81 5.98 18.56
N ASP A 21 0.56 6.39 18.40
CA ASP A 21 -0.50 5.58 17.82
C ASP A 21 -0.44 5.64 16.29
N MET A 22 -0.72 4.51 15.65
CA MET A 22 -0.78 4.32 14.20
C MET A 22 -2.20 3.94 13.80
N CYS A 23 -2.63 4.37 12.62
CA CYS A 23 -4.00 4.14 12.16
C CYS A 23 -4.25 2.73 11.61
N CYS A 24 -3.19 1.97 11.27
CA CYS A 24 -3.30 0.65 10.65
C CYS A 24 -1.99 -0.15 10.84
N PRO A 25 -1.98 -1.48 10.63
CA PRO A 25 -0.78 -2.29 10.75
C PRO A 25 0.28 -1.94 9.68
N GLY A 26 -0.13 -1.37 8.55
CA GLY A 26 0.79 -0.87 7.52
C GLY A 26 1.60 0.33 8.00
N CYS A 27 0.96 1.32 8.63
CA CYS A 27 1.67 2.46 9.21
C CYS A 27 2.58 2.05 10.36
N LEU A 28 2.19 1.05 11.16
CA LEU A 28 3.05 0.45 12.18
C LEU A 28 4.32 -0.16 11.56
N ALA A 29 4.16 -1.02 10.56
CA ALA A 29 5.30 -1.69 9.91
C ALA A 29 6.28 -0.68 9.27
N VAL A 30 5.76 0.38 8.64
CA VAL A 30 6.61 1.43 8.05
C VAL A 30 7.34 2.22 9.14
N ALA A 31 6.65 2.61 10.22
CA ALA A 31 7.27 3.34 11.32
C ALA A 31 8.36 2.51 12.02
N GLU A 32 8.10 1.23 12.30
CA GLU A 32 9.08 0.31 12.86
C GLU A 32 10.26 0.11 11.92
N ALA A 33 10.04 0.01 10.61
CA ALA A 33 11.12 -0.08 9.63
C ALA A 33 12.02 1.17 9.66
N ILE A 34 11.45 2.38 9.73
CA ILE A 34 12.21 3.63 9.81
C ILE A 34 13.09 3.67 11.07
N VAL A 35 12.51 3.32 12.23
CA VAL A 35 13.22 3.30 13.52
C VAL A 35 14.33 2.25 13.52
N ASN A 36 14.03 1.03 13.07
CA ASN A 36 15.00 -0.07 13.03
C ASN A 36 16.18 0.19 12.09
N ASN A 37 15.99 1.00 11.05
CA ASN A 37 17.07 1.39 10.13
C ASN A 37 17.84 2.63 10.60
N GLY A 38 17.58 3.15 11.80
CA GLY A 38 18.24 4.35 12.33
C GLY A 38 17.88 5.62 11.55
N LEU A 39 16.81 5.59 10.76
CA LEU A 39 16.32 6.71 9.95
C LEU A 39 15.35 7.59 10.75
N GLU A 40 15.42 7.58 12.08
CA GLU A 40 14.53 8.35 12.97
C GLU A 40 14.63 9.87 12.74
N ASP A 41 15.77 10.33 12.21
CA ASP A 41 15.98 11.70 11.75
C ASP A 41 14.94 12.14 10.70
N TYR A 42 14.35 11.20 9.95
CA TYR A 42 13.20 11.44 9.09
C TYR A 42 12.07 12.19 9.82
N TYR A 43 11.82 11.87 11.09
CA TYR A 43 10.78 12.52 11.89
C TYR A 43 11.21 13.88 12.44
N GLN A 44 12.51 14.14 12.57
CA GLN A 44 13.05 15.40 13.10
C GLN A 44 13.15 16.48 12.02
N PHE A 45 13.56 16.12 10.81
CA PHE A 45 13.78 17.05 9.70
C PHE A 45 12.58 17.21 8.78
N ARG A 46 11.44 16.62 9.14
CA ARG A 46 10.21 16.73 8.36
C ARG A 46 9.64 18.14 8.44
N THR A 47 9.74 18.89 7.35
CA THR A 47 9.20 20.25 7.25
C THR A 47 7.73 20.31 6.89
N GLU A 48 7.14 19.23 6.34
CA GLU A 48 5.73 19.18 5.93
C GLU A 48 5.06 17.84 6.29
N PRO A 49 3.79 17.86 6.73
CA PRO A 49 3.01 16.63 6.93
C PRO A 49 2.91 15.84 5.62
N ALA A 50 2.73 14.51 5.72
CA ALA A 50 2.47 13.71 4.53
C ALA A 50 1.19 14.23 3.90
N GLN A 51 1.19 14.38 2.58
CA GLN A 51 -0.07 14.38 1.86
C GLN A 51 -0.82 13.12 2.28
N LYS A 52 -1.96 13.32 2.94
CA LYS A 52 -2.94 12.25 3.07
C LYS A 52 -3.34 11.86 1.65
N SER A 53 -3.42 10.56 1.39
CA SER A 53 -4.00 10.04 0.16
C SER A 53 -5.51 10.27 0.17
N ASP A 54 -5.92 11.51 -0.07
CA ASP A 54 -7.30 11.97 -0.12
C ASP A 54 -7.20 13.26 -0.96
N ASP A 55 -7.34 13.20 -2.28
CA ASP A 55 -8.65 13.36 -2.93
C ASP A 55 -8.73 12.67 -4.33
N GLY A 56 -7.66 12.01 -4.78
CA GLY A 56 -7.55 11.50 -6.15
C GLY A 56 -7.96 10.04 -6.36
N ILE A 57 -8.31 9.31 -5.29
CA ILE A 57 -8.60 7.87 -5.38
C ILE A 57 -9.85 7.63 -6.22
N LEU A 58 -10.93 8.40 -6.04
CA LEU A 58 -12.13 8.22 -6.85
C LEU A 58 -11.89 8.47 -8.33
N GLU A 59 -11.15 9.52 -8.68
CA GLU A 59 -10.82 9.81 -10.09
C GLU A 59 -9.94 8.70 -10.69
N THR A 60 -9.00 8.19 -9.90
CA THR A 60 -8.14 7.05 -10.30
C THR A 60 -8.97 5.79 -10.51
N LEU A 61 -9.90 5.48 -9.59
CA LEU A 61 -10.80 4.34 -9.72
C LEU A 61 -11.71 4.48 -10.94
N ASP A 62 -12.19 5.68 -11.26
CA ASP A 62 -13.03 5.91 -12.43
C ASP A 62 -12.28 5.66 -13.74
N LYS A 63 -11.00 6.08 -13.80
CA LYS A 63 -10.11 5.74 -14.94
C LYS A 63 -9.85 4.24 -15.04
N LEU A 64 -9.83 3.51 -13.92
CA LEU A 64 -9.59 2.07 -13.91
C LEU A 64 -10.83 1.24 -14.30
N LYS A 65 -12.06 1.77 -14.13
CA LYS A 65 -13.30 1.06 -14.51
C LYS A 65 -13.36 0.64 -15.97
N VAL A 66 -12.65 1.31 -16.87
CA VAL A 66 -12.59 0.91 -18.29
C VAL A 66 -12.00 -0.50 -18.45
N TYR A 67 -11.10 -0.92 -17.55
CA TYR A 67 -10.52 -2.27 -17.55
C TYR A 67 -11.48 -3.34 -17.03
N ASP A 68 -12.59 -2.94 -16.39
CA ASP A 68 -13.67 -3.84 -15.97
C ASP A 68 -14.70 -4.08 -17.08
N ASP A 69 -14.56 -3.41 -18.24
CA ASP A 69 -15.44 -3.61 -19.38
C ASP A 69 -15.26 -5.01 -19.98
N PRO A 70 -16.31 -5.86 -20.02
CA PRO A 70 -16.19 -7.22 -20.52
C PRO A 70 -15.73 -7.31 -21.97
N SER A 71 -16.14 -6.36 -22.83
CA SER A 71 -15.75 -6.35 -24.23
C SER A 71 -14.26 -6.03 -24.39
N LEU A 72 -13.72 -5.14 -23.56
CA LEU A 72 -12.27 -4.92 -23.50
C LEU A 72 -11.52 -6.15 -22.96
N GLN A 73 -12.06 -6.84 -21.94
CA GLN A 73 -11.41 -8.02 -21.37
C GLN A 73 -11.39 -9.20 -22.36
N GLU A 74 -12.45 -9.43 -23.12
CA GLU A 74 -12.53 -10.50 -24.13
C GLU A 74 -11.47 -10.37 -25.23
N GLU A 75 -10.95 -9.16 -25.50
CA GLU A 75 -9.87 -8.94 -26.46
C GLU A 75 -8.49 -9.43 -25.98
N PHE A 76 -8.29 -9.57 -24.67
CA PHE A 76 -6.98 -9.90 -24.07
C PHE A 76 -7.01 -11.13 -23.14
N VAL A 77 -8.19 -11.55 -22.69
CA VAL A 77 -8.40 -12.65 -21.75
C VAL A 77 -9.03 -13.82 -22.48
N PHE A 78 -8.32 -14.95 -22.49
CA PHE A 78 -8.79 -16.22 -23.00
C PHE A 78 -9.37 -17.05 -21.85
N GLU A 79 -10.55 -17.63 -22.04
CA GLU A 79 -11.16 -18.54 -21.08
C GLU A 79 -10.67 -19.97 -21.34
N GLU A 80 -10.00 -20.58 -20.37
CA GLU A 80 -9.58 -21.99 -20.38
C GLU A 80 -10.33 -22.74 -19.28
N GLY A 81 -11.53 -23.24 -19.60
CA GLY A 81 -12.34 -24.01 -18.66
C GLY A 81 -12.88 -23.16 -17.50
N GLN A 82 -12.31 -23.32 -16.30
CA GLN A 82 -12.66 -22.49 -15.12
C GLN A 82 -11.69 -21.34 -14.89
N ASP A 83 -10.61 -21.27 -15.68
CA ASP A 83 -9.53 -20.31 -15.51
C ASP A 83 -9.57 -19.22 -16.60
N LYS A 84 -9.05 -18.04 -16.26
CA LYS A 84 -8.89 -16.91 -17.18
C LYS A 84 -7.40 -16.66 -17.41
N GLN A 85 -6.97 -16.68 -18.67
CA GLN A 85 -5.57 -16.52 -19.07
C GLN A 85 -5.35 -15.22 -19.84
N ILE A 86 -4.29 -14.47 -19.51
CA ILE A 86 -3.83 -13.28 -20.24
C ILE A 86 -2.35 -13.44 -20.59
N GLN A 87 -1.94 -13.06 -21.80
CA GLN A 87 -0.54 -13.07 -22.22
C GLN A 87 0.01 -11.65 -22.22
N LEU A 88 0.94 -11.37 -21.30
CA LEU A 88 1.65 -10.10 -21.22
C LEU A 88 3.09 -10.30 -21.71
N THR A 89 3.49 -9.58 -22.74
CA THR A 89 4.89 -9.52 -23.18
C THR A 89 5.51 -8.24 -22.64
N LEU A 90 6.57 -8.37 -21.84
CA LEU A 90 7.36 -7.26 -21.34
C LEU A 90 8.67 -7.22 -22.12
N GLU A 91 8.88 -6.18 -22.92
CA GLU A 91 10.15 -5.93 -23.62
C GLU A 91 10.89 -4.76 -22.94
N GLY A 92 12.17 -4.97 -22.60
CA GLY A 92 13.07 -3.92 -22.07
C GLY A 92 13.57 -4.09 -20.63
N ILE A 93 14.21 -5.23 -20.32
CA ILE A 93 15.23 -5.31 -19.25
C ILE A 93 16.61 -5.31 -19.89
#